data_AF-A0A2M9ZHD2-F1
#
_entry.id   AF-A0A2M9ZHD2-F1
#
_cell.length_a   1.000
_cell.length_b   1.000
_cell.length_c   1.000
_cell.angle_alpha   90.00
_cell.angle_beta   90.00
_cell.angle_gamma   90.00
#
_symmetry.space_group_name_H-M   'P 1'
#
loop_
_entity.id
_entity.type
_entity.pdbx_description
1 polymer ?
#
loop_
_entity_poly.entity_id
_entity_poly.type
_entity_poly.pdbx_seq_one_letter_code
_entity_poly.pdbx_strand_id
1 'polypeptide(L)'
;MPTVILAASILLFGFCKKQEEAPVAQIVGTKYSAWNQWIYKKPGTAEKADQVSLVYGNEEVTGLELVNHESTDAKGNKTSAEYLKMKTVDGKEGFALAKNFFDDVIFIIAEGDSVYAKNSLTSPTKGKLEKGMSCFESEANGDFAKVRCSASILKGGKLNSFYEVWLQTSSPNLSRISSNPLLADSIRNLKTASDKILEAEKATEPAKQDELKKAAAAALKTVVEKGDQFQEDATNLATEHGLVLE
;
A
#
# COMPACT_ATOMS: atom_id res chain seq x y z
N MET A 1 14.12 87.25 -14.12
CA MET A 1 13.12 86.25 -14.53
C MET A 1 13.84 85.25 -15.42
N PRO A 2 13.74 83.92 -15.27
CA PRO A 2 12.71 83.09 -14.62
C PRO A 2 13.26 82.45 -13.32
N THR A 3 12.69 81.43 -12.67
CA THR A 3 11.33 81.08 -12.22
C THR A 3 11.56 79.89 -11.25
N VAL A 4 10.78 79.84 -10.18
CA VAL A 4 10.70 78.79 -9.15
C VAL A 4 10.37 77.43 -9.78
N ILE A 5 10.81 76.31 -9.18
CA ILE A 5 9.93 75.23 -8.67
C ILE A 5 10.76 74.05 -8.12
N LEU A 6 10.36 73.71 -6.90
CA LEU A 6 10.63 72.59 -6.02
C LEU A 6 10.31 71.23 -6.66
N ALA A 7 11.17 70.22 -6.45
CA ALA A 7 10.74 68.82 -6.38
C ALA A 7 11.78 67.97 -5.65
N ALA A 8 11.55 67.76 -4.35
CA ALA A 8 12.23 66.75 -3.57
C ALA A 8 11.63 65.37 -3.91
N SER A 9 12.35 64.57 -4.68
CA SER A 9 11.96 63.19 -4.97
C SER A 9 12.43 62.26 -3.85
N ILE A 10 11.57 62.04 -2.86
CA ILE A 10 11.71 60.95 -1.89
C ILE A 10 11.50 59.64 -2.65
N LEU A 11 12.59 58.97 -3.02
CA LEU A 11 12.59 57.58 -3.46
C LEU A 11 12.32 56.68 -2.25
N LEU A 12 11.03 56.42 -1.99
CA LEU A 12 10.59 55.32 -1.16
C LEU A 12 11.03 54.01 -1.83
N PHE A 13 12.16 53.47 -1.40
CA PHE A 13 12.53 52.08 -1.66
C PHE A 13 11.52 51.17 -0.97
N GLY A 14 10.45 50.83 -1.70
CA GLY A 14 9.56 49.75 -1.35
C GLY A 14 10.35 48.44 -1.33
N PHE A 15 10.67 47.95 -0.13
CA PHE A 15 11.03 46.56 0.09
C PHE A 15 9.81 45.68 -0.21
N CYS A 16 9.59 45.39 -1.48
CA CYS A 16 8.75 44.27 -1.87
C CYS A 16 9.60 43.02 -1.62
N LYS A 17 9.54 42.48 -0.39
CA LYS A 17 9.97 41.10 -0.15
C LYS A 17 9.15 40.25 -1.11
N LYS A 18 9.78 39.78 -2.18
CA LYS A 18 9.22 38.76 -3.05
C LYS A 18 8.95 37.58 -2.12
N GLN A 19 7.70 37.43 -1.74
CA GLN A 19 7.24 36.28 -0.99
C GLN A 19 7.50 35.12 -1.93
N GLU A 20 8.55 34.35 -1.65
CA GLU A 20 8.84 33.11 -2.34
C GLU A 20 7.58 32.27 -2.15
N GLU A 21 6.79 32.11 -3.21
CA GLU A 21 5.67 31.19 -3.19
C GLU A 21 6.27 29.86 -2.76
N ALA A 22 5.84 29.36 -1.59
CA ALA A 22 6.25 28.06 -1.13
C ALA A 22 6.04 27.09 -2.29
N PRO A 23 7.03 26.25 -2.64
CA PRO A 23 6.92 25.35 -3.78
C PRO A 23 5.59 24.61 -3.65
N VAL A 24 4.70 24.82 -4.62
CA VAL A 24 3.41 24.15 -4.65
C VAL A 24 3.74 22.66 -4.69
N ALA A 25 3.39 21.94 -3.63
CA ALA A 25 3.66 20.52 -3.51
C ALA A 25 3.15 19.83 -4.77
N GLN A 26 4.06 19.25 -5.54
CA GLN A 26 3.69 18.52 -6.75
C GLN A 26 2.96 17.27 -6.31
N ILE A 27 1.64 17.25 -6.51
CA ILE A 27 0.79 16.09 -6.23
C ILE A 27 1.40 14.89 -6.95
N VAL A 28 1.85 13.91 -6.16
CA VAL A 28 2.43 12.65 -6.63
C VAL A 28 1.35 11.79 -7.29
N GLY A 29 0.09 11.93 -6.83
CA GLY A 29 -1.08 11.28 -7.39
C GLY A 29 -1.71 10.27 -6.43
N THR A 30 -2.68 9.50 -6.93
CA THR A 30 -3.30 8.41 -6.19
C THR A 30 -2.28 7.31 -5.92
N LYS A 31 -2.25 6.83 -4.68
CA LYS A 31 -1.41 5.71 -4.26
C LYS A 31 -2.22 4.71 -3.44
N TYR A 32 -1.76 3.47 -3.40
CA TYR A 32 -2.36 2.41 -2.60
C TYR A 32 -1.36 1.84 -1.61
N SER A 33 -1.79 1.68 -0.36
CA SER A 33 -0.94 1.08 0.66
C SER A 33 -0.84 -0.43 0.46
N ALA A 34 0.38 -0.99 0.48
CA ALA A 34 0.52 -2.43 0.27
C ALA A 34 0.12 -3.29 1.47
N TRP A 35 0.09 -2.72 2.68
CA TRP A 35 -0.41 -3.35 3.89
C TRP A 35 -0.80 -2.27 4.91
N ASN A 36 -1.18 -2.67 6.12
CA ASN A 36 -1.51 -1.68 7.16
C ASN A 36 -0.29 -0.80 7.48
N GLN A 37 -0.46 0.51 7.40
CA GLN A 37 0.58 1.52 7.58
C GLN A 37 0.08 2.62 8.52
N TRP A 38 0.78 2.83 9.63
CA TRP A 38 0.60 4.06 10.40
C TRP A 38 1.21 5.22 9.62
N ILE A 39 0.46 6.31 9.50
CA ILE A 39 0.97 7.60 9.05
C ILE A 39 1.23 8.49 10.26
N TYR A 40 2.29 9.29 10.17
CA TYR A 40 2.80 10.08 11.29
C TYR A 40 2.80 11.57 10.99
N LYS A 41 2.81 12.41 12.03
CA LYS A 41 2.90 13.88 11.89
C LYS A 41 4.21 14.35 11.25
N LYS A 42 5.28 13.55 11.37
CA LYS A 42 6.62 13.86 10.89
C LYS A 42 7.25 12.63 10.23
N PRO A 43 8.10 12.79 9.20
CA PRO A 43 8.89 11.68 8.69
C PRO A 43 9.90 11.19 9.74
N GLY A 44 10.26 9.91 9.70
CA GLY A 44 11.31 9.34 10.56
C GLY A 44 10.89 8.94 11.99
N THR A 45 9.68 9.31 12.44
CA THR A 45 9.19 8.95 13.77
C THR A 45 8.47 7.60 13.78
N ALA A 46 8.55 6.91 14.91
CA ALA A 46 7.74 5.74 15.25
C ALA A 46 7.00 5.95 16.58
N GLU A 47 6.97 7.19 17.09
CA GLU A 47 6.34 7.52 18.37
C GLU A 47 4.81 7.43 18.26
N LYS A 48 4.18 6.77 19.24
CA LYS A 48 2.71 6.66 19.29
C LYS A 48 2.02 8.03 19.35
N ALA A 49 2.62 9.02 20.00
CA ALA A 49 2.07 10.38 20.10
C ALA A 49 2.05 11.11 18.74
N ASP A 50 2.86 10.65 17.79
CA ASP A 50 2.94 11.18 16.43
C ASP A 50 2.07 10.42 15.44
N GLN A 51 1.43 9.31 15.84
CA GLN A 51 0.50 8.59 14.98
C GLN A 51 -0.72 9.47 14.66
N VAL A 52 -1.06 9.56 13.38
CA VAL A 52 -2.20 10.33 12.88
C VAL A 52 -3.37 9.41 12.54
N SER A 53 -3.12 8.39 11.72
CA SER A 53 -4.12 7.42 11.28
C SER A 53 -3.46 6.12 10.85
N LEU A 54 -4.24 5.05 10.87
CA LEU A 54 -3.88 3.79 10.22
C LEU A 54 -4.49 3.79 8.81
N VAL A 55 -3.65 3.60 7.81
CA VAL A 55 -4.05 3.32 6.42
C VAL A 55 -4.02 1.81 6.25
N TYR A 56 -5.14 1.20 5.86
CA TYR A 56 -5.23 -0.25 5.70
C TYR A 56 -4.61 -0.71 4.37
N GLY A 57 -4.26 -2.00 4.30
CA GLY A 57 -3.82 -2.60 3.04
C GLY A 57 -4.86 -2.42 1.92
N ASN A 58 -4.37 -2.11 0.72
CA ASN A 58 -5.11 -1.73 -0.49
C ASN A 58 -5.90 -0.41 -0.39
N GLU A 59 -5.79 0.34 0.70
CA GLU A 59 -6.48 1.61 0.84
C GLU A 59 -5.83 2.70 -0.02
N GLU A 60 -6.70 3.49 -0.65
CA GLU A 60 -6.33 4.64 -1.47
C GLU A 60 -5.90 5.83 -0.59
N VAL A 61 -4.83 6.50 -0.99
CA VAL A 61 -4.40 7.78 -0.43
C VAL A 61 -4.04 8.75 -1.55
N THR A 62 -4.17 10.04 -1.29
CA THR A 62 -3.62 11.08 -2.18
C THR A 62 -2.19 11.38 -1.77
N GLY A 63 -1.22 10.99 -2.59
CA GLY A 63 0.18 11.37 -2.44
C GLY A 63 0.40 12.84 -2.78
N LEU A 64 0.93 13.60 -1.83
CA LEU A 64 1.11 15.05 -1.93
C LEU A 64 2.52 15.45 -2.33
N GLU A 65 3.54 14.80 -1.77
CA GLU A 65 4.96 15.04 -2.06
C GLU A 65 5.84 13.88 -1.58
N LEU A 66 7.00 13.71 -2.21
CA LEU A 66 8.07 12.84 -1.73
C LEU A 66 9.09 13.67 -0.94
N VAL A 67 9.40 13.21 0.28
CA VAL A 67 10.29 13.90 1.22
C VAL A 67 11.43 12.99 1.60
N ASN A 68 12.66 13.37 1.25
CA ASN A 68 13.86 12.69 1.72
C ASN A 68 14.14 13.08 3.17
N HIS A 69 14.31 12.07 4.04
CA HIS A 69 14.65 12.26 5.43
C HIS A 69 15.94 11.51 5.77
N GLU A 70 16.92 12.25 6.25
CA GLU A 70 18.15 11.69 6.80
C GLU A 70 18.03 11.53 8.32
N SER A 71 18.38 10.35 8.81
CA SER A 71 18.51 10.08 10.24
C SER A 71 19.92 9.58 10.54
N THR A 72 20.41 9.90 11.73
CA THR A 72 21.72 9.43 12.21
C THR A 72 21.47 8.48 13.37
N ASP A 73 22.00 7.25 13.28
CA ASP A 73 21.90 6.29 14.36
C ASP A 73 22.82 6.66 15.55
N ALA A 74 22.67 5.96 16.67
CA ALA A 74 23.48 6.18 17.87
C ALA A 74 25.00 5.93 17.66
N LYS A 75 25.39 5.31 16.53
CA LYS A 75 26.78 5.04 16.14
C LYS A 75 27.32 6.06 15.13
N GLY A 76 26.53 7.08 14.76
CA GLY A 76 26.90 8.10 13.80
C GLY A 76 26.68 7.73 12.34
N ASN A 77 26.06 6.57 12.04
CA ASN A 77 25.77 6.20 10.66
C ASN A 77 24.55 6.97 10.16
N LYS A 78 24.71 7.61 9.01
CA LYS A 78 23.60 8.28 8.31
C LYS A 78 22.83 7.27 7.48
N THR A 79 21.51 7.32 7.60
CA THR A 79 20.58 6.61 6.71
C THR A 79 19.65 7.63 6.08
N SER A 80 19.40 7.50 4.78
CA SER A 80 18.43 8.32 4.06
C SER A 80 17.29 7.43 3.59
N ALA A 81 16.06 7.89 3.79
CA ALA A 81 14.87 7.22 3.32
C ALA A 81 13.87 8.24 2.77
N GLU A 82 13.16 7.83 1.71
CA GLU A 82 12.10 8.63 1.11
C GLU A 82 10.76 8.34 1.78
N TYR A 83 10.07 9.40 2.17
CA TYR A 83 8.73 9.38 2.77
C TYR A 83 7.73 9.97 1.79
N LEU A 84 6.56 9.36 1.70
CA LEU A 84 5.40 9.95 1.06
C LEU A 84 4.67 10.78 2.10
N LYS A 85 4.51 12.09 1.85
CA LYS A 85 3.44 12.86 2.49
C LYS A 85 2.15 12.57 1.75
N MET A 86 1.09 12.27 2.48
CA MET A 86 -0.18 11.88 1.89
C MET A 86 -1.36 12.44 2.68
N LYS A 87 -2.52 12.38 2.04
CA LYS A 87 -3.83 12.61 2.63
C LYS A 87 -4.68 11.34 2.48
N THR A 88 -5.26 10.89 3.58
CA THR A 88 -6.20 9.74 3.61
C THR A 88 -7.57 10.14 3.08
N VAL A 89 -8.42 9.14 2.79
CA VAL A 89 -9.80 9.36 2.33
C VAL A 89 -10.66 10.13 3.34
N ASP A 90 -10.38 9.98 4.64
CA ASP A 90 -11.03 10.73 5.72
C ASP A 90 -10.39 12.11 5.98
N GLY A 91 -9.44 12.51 5.13
CA GLY A 91 -8.88 13.86 5.08
C GLY A 91 -7.72 14.14 6.04
N LYS A 92 -7.18 13.11 6.71
CA LYS A 92 -6.01 13.26 7.59
C LYS A 92 -4.72 13.26 6.78
N GLU A 93 -3.79 14.13 7.14
CA GLU A 93 -2.48 14.22 6.49
C GLU A 93 -1.36 13.67 7.37
N GLY A 94 -0.39 13.00 6.75
CA GLY A 94 0.77 12.49 7.46
C GLY A 94 1.82 11.91 6.52
N PHE A 95 2.84 11.31 7.12
CA PHE A 95 4.02 10.76 6.46
C PHE A 95 4.15 9.27 6.73
N ALA A 96 4.51 8.52 5.71
CA ALA A 96 4.96 7.13 5.83
C ALA A 96 5.99 6.82 4.74
N LEU A 97 6.68 5.68 4.85
CA LEU A 97 7.75 5.31 3.90
C LEU A 97 7.18 5.14 2.49
N ALA A 98 7.74 5.85 1.51
CA ALA A 98 7.22 5.88 0.14
C ALA A 98 7.18 4.48 -0.50
N LYS A 99 8.17 3.62 -0.20
CA LYS A 99 8.26 2.24 -0.69
C LYS A 99 7.09 1.32 -0.31
N ASN A 100 6.19 1.75 0.56
CA ASN A 100 5.00 1.00 0.99
C ASN A 100 3.73 1.43 0.24
N PHE A 101 3.84 2.42 -0.65
CA PHE A 101 2.75 2.99 -1.42
C PHE A 101 3.04 2.84 -2.92
N PHE A 102 2.03 2.41 -3.66
CA PHE A 102 2.17 1.96 -5.05
C PHE A 102 1.16 2.65 -5.96
N ASP A 103 1.47 2.74 -7.24
CA ASP A 103 0.62 3.44 -8.22
C ASP A 103 -0.67 2.69 -8.51
N ASP A 104 -0.64 1.36 -8.47
CA ASP A 104 -1.80 0.52 -8.72
C ASP A 104 -1.71 -0.80 -7.95
N VAL A 105 -2.85 -1.47 -7.83
CA VAL A 105 -2.96 -2.84 -7.31
C VAL A 105 -3.63 -3.72 -8.35
N ILE A 106 -2.95 -4.80 -8.72
CA ILE A 106 -3.45 -5.83 -9.63
C ILE A 106 -3.85 -7.04 -8.79
N PHE A 107 -5.13 -7.34 -8.74
CA PHE A 107 -5.68 -8.52 -8.11
C PHE A 107 -5.64 -9.71 -9.05
N ILE A 108 -5.17 -10.84 -8.54
CA ILE A 108 -5.15 -12.10 -9.27
C ILE A 108 -6.48 -12.82 -9.03
N ILE A 109 -7.29 -12.93 -10.08
CA ILE A 109 -8.66 -13.43 -9.99
C ILE A 109 -8.80 -14.87 -10.51
N ALA A 110 -7.76 -15.38 -11.17
CA ALA A 110 -7.62 -16.79 -11.55
C ALA A 110 -6.15 -17.24 -11.50
N GLU A 111 -5.95 -18.55 -11.36
CA GLU A 111 -4.62 -19.17 -11.28
C GLU A 111 -3.91 -19.21 -12.64
N GLY A 112 -2.57 -19.23 -12.62
CA GLY A 112 -1.79 -19.82 -13.72
C GLY A 112 -0.87 -18.89 -14.49
N ASP A 113 -1.04 -17.58 -14.35
CA ASP A 113 -0.16 -16.59 -14.97
C ASP A 113 1.27 -16.70 -14.42
N SER A 114 2.27 -16.58 -15.29
CA SER A 114 3.66 -16.65 -14.88
C SER A 114 4.18 -15.29 -14.39
N VAL A 115 5.07 -15.33 -13.41
CA VAL A 115 5.91 -14.18 -13.05
C VAL A 115 7.32 -14.38 -13.60
N TYR A 116 7.91 -13.31 -14.11
CA TYR A 116 9.17 -13.34 -14.85
C TYR A 116 10.27 -12.58 -14.10
N ALA A 117 11.52 -13.00 -14.31
CA ALA A 117 12.69 -12.27 -13.79
C ALA A 117 12.93 -10.93 -14.49
N LYS A 118 12.50 -10.78 -15.75
CA LYS A 118 12.59 -9.57 -16.58
C LYS A 118 11.27 -9.34 -17.32
N ASN A 119 11.07 -8.15 -17.88
CA ASN A 119 9.92 -7.75 -18.70
C ASN A 119 9.90 -8.42 -20.10
N SER A 120 9.94 -9.76 -20.14
CA SER A 120 9.91 -10.53 -21.39
C SER A 120 9.31 -11.91 -21.20
N LEU A 121 8.50 -12.36 -22.16
CA LEU A 121 7.93 -13.72 -22.20
C LEU A 121 9.01 -14.81 -22.34
N THR A 122 10.20 -14.46 -22.84
CA THR A 122 11.34 -15.39 -22.96
C THR A 122 12.24 -15.39 -21.72
N SER A 123 11.96 -14.54 -20.74
CA SER A 123 12.68 -14.54 -19.46
C SER A 123 12.38 -15.83 -18.69
N PRO A 124 13.33 -16.34 -17.88
CA PRO A 124 13.03 -17.36 -16.89
C PRO A 124 11.85 -16.95 -16.00
N THR A 125 10.95 -17.90 -15.76
CA THR A 125 9.86 -17.76 -14.80
C THR A 125 10.37 -17.95 -13.37
N LYS A 126 9.85 -17.13 -12.45
CA LYS A 126 10.08 -17.23 -11.00
C LYS A 126 8.96 -18.02 -10.29
N GLY A 127 7.90 -18.39 -11.01
CA GLY A 127 6.74 -19.09 -10.46
C GLY A 127 5.44 -18.74 -11.20
N LYS A 128 4.32 -19.18 -10.62
CA LYS A 128 2.97 -18.86 -11.08
C LYS A 128 2.21 -18.07 -10.03
N LEU A 129 1.41 -17.13 -10.47
CA LEU A 129 0.50 -16.35 -9.66
C LEU A 129 -0.64 -17.24 -9.16
N GLU A 130 -0.98 -17.04 -7.90
CA GLU A 130 -2.09 -17.70 -7.23
C GLU A 130 -3.28 -16.75 -7.13
N LYS A 131 -4.49 -17.28 -7.29
CA LYS A 131 -5.73 -16.54 -7.07
C LYS A 131 -5.73 -15.93 -5.67
N GLY A 132 -6.24 -14.71 -5.55
CA GLY A 132 -6.28 -13.96 -4.28
C GLY A 132 -5.00 -13.20 -3.96
N MET A 133 -3.96 -13.27 -4.79
CA MET A 133 -2.79 -12.39 -4.64
C MET A 133 -3.14 -10.92 -4.97
N SER A 134 -2.54 -10.00 -4.21
CA SER A 134 -2.44 -8.58 -4.57
C SER A 134 -1.05 -8.27 -5.06
N CYS A 135 -0.93 -7.80 -6.30
CA CYS A 135 0.31 -7.41 -6.94
C CYS A 135 0.39 -5.89 -7.03
N PHE A 136 1.27 -5.30 -6.24
CA PHE A 136 1.46 -3.85 -6.15
C PHE A 136 2.41 -3.36 -7.23
N GLU A 137 1.93 -2.49 -8.12
CA GLU A 137 2.66 -1.98 -9.28
C GLU A 137 3.64 -0.88 -8.87
N SER A 138 4.93 -1.13 -9.15
CA SER A 138 6.01 -0.18 -8.88
C SER A 138 6.57 0.48 -10.14
N GLU A 139 6.35 -0.14 -11.31
CA GLU A 139 6.83 0.33 -12.60
C GLU A 139 6.03 -0.35 -13.71
N ALA A 140 5.62 0.40 -14.73
CA ALA A 140 5.02 -0.12 -15.95
C ALA A 140 5.99 -0.01 -17.14
N ASN A 141 6.10 -1.06 -17.95
CA ASN A 141 6.95 -1.12 -19.13
C ASN A 141 6.26 -1.93 -20.25
N GLY A 142 5.61 -1.22 -21.17
CA GLY A 142 4.83 -1.84 -22.24
C GLY A 142 3.73 -2.73 -21.66
N ASP A 143 3.68 -3.99 -22.10
CA ASP A 143 2.71 -4.97 -21.62
C ASP A 143 3.04 -5.57 -20.25
N PHE A 144 4.16 -5.16 -19.63
CA PHE A 144 4.62 -5.71 -18.36
C PHE A 144 4.57 -4.68 -17.23
N ALA A 145 4.34 -5.17 -16.01
CA ALA A 145 4.46 -4.40 -14.79
C ALA A 145 5.46 -5.06 -13.83
N LYS A 146 6.33 -4.27 -13.22
CA LYS A 146 7.18 -4.70 -12.11
C LYS A 146 6.38 -4.59 -10.83
N VAL A 147 6.24 -5.72 -10.15
CA VAL A 147 5.31 -5.86 -9.03
C VAL A 147 5.94 -6.52 -7.80
N ARG A 148 5.30 -6.26 -6.66
CA ARG A 148 5.38 -7.09 -5.46
C ARG A 148 4.03 -7.77 -5.26
N CYS A 149 3.99 -9.10 -5.34
CA CYS A 149 2.78 -9.88 -5.15
C CYS A 149 2.75 -10.53 -3.77
N SER A 150 1.67 -10.29 -3.02
CA SER A 150 1.42 -10.88 -1.71
C SER A 150 0.24 -11.83 -1.77
N ALA A 151 0.44 -13.08 -1.35
CA ALA A 151 -0.65 -14.05 -1.21
C ALA A 151 -1.56 -13.70 -0.02
N SER A 152 -2.85 -13.96 -0.23
CA SER A 152 -3.90 -13.75 0.77
C SER A 152 -4.58 -15.04 1.20
N ILE A 153 -4.43 -16.12 0.43
CA ILE A 153 -5.06 -17.42 0.70
C ILE A 153 -3.96 -18.38 1.13
N LEU A 154 -4.08 -18.92 2.33
CA LEU A 154 -3.20 -19.96 2.86
C LEU A 154 -3.36 -21.23 2.03
N LYS A 155 -2.25 -21.77 1.52
CA LYS A 155 -2.24 -23.04 0.78
C LYS A 155 -1.07 -23.89 1.24
N GLY A 156 -1.35 -25.12 1.69
CA GLY A 156 -0.31 -26.04 2.16
C GLY A 156 0.51 -25.46 3.32
N GLY A 157 -0.13 -24.74 4.23
CA GLY A 157 0.50 -24.16 5.43
C GLY A 157 1.42 -22.96 5.17
N LYS A 158 1.36 -22.32 4.00
CA LYS A 158 2.16 -21.11 3.70
C LYS A 158 1.46 -20.13 2.77
N LEU A 159 1.91 -18.88 2.83
CA LEU A 159 1.55 -17.80 1.90
C LEU A 159 2.72 -17.55 0.95
N ASN A 160 2.59 -17.93 -0.32
CA ASN A 160 3.65 -17.75 -1.31
C ASN A 160 3.60 -16.32 -1.88
N SER A 161 4.66 -15.54 -1.71
CA SER A 161 4.71 -14.16 -2.21
C SER A 161 5.89 -13.98 -3.18
N PHE A 162 5.72 -13.11 -4.16
CA PHE A 162 6.75 -12.79 -5.15
C PHE A 162 7.20 -11.34 -4.99
N TYR A 163 8.51 -11.12 -4.97
CA TYR A 163 9.10 -9.80 -4.80
C TYR A 163 9.97 -9.48 -6.01
N GLU A 164 9.86 -8.24 -6.51
CA GLU A 164 10.66 -7.74 -7.62
C GLU A 164 10.58 -8.68 -8.85
N VAL A 165 9.36 -8.92 -9.29
CA VAL A 165 9.04 -9.76 -10.45
C VAL A 165 8.26 -8.96 -11.48
N TRP A 166 8.24 -9.46 -12.71
CA TRP A 166 7.47 -8.88 -13.79
C TRP A 166 6.25 -9.76 -14.09
N LEU A 167 5.09 -9.15 -14.28
CA LEU A 167 3.90 -9.84 -14.78
C LEU A 167 3.44 -9.20 -16.09
N GLN A 168 2.81 -9.99 -16.95
CA GLN A 168 2.15 -9.47 -18.15
C GLN A 168 0.75 -8.97 -17.77
N THR A 169 0.47 -7.69 -18.05
CA THR A 169 -0.72 -7.00 -17.53
C THR A 169 -1.99 -7.20 -18.37
N SER A 170 -1.87 -7.76 -19.57
CA SER A 170 -2.99 -7.97 -20.50
C SER A 170 -3.78 -9.28 -20.27
N SER A 171 -3.45 -10.04 -19.22
CA SER A 171 -4.10 -11.31 -18.93
C SER A 171 -5.54 -11.13 -18.42
N PRO A 172 -6.49 -11.98 -18.84
CA PRO A 172 -7.87 -11.97 -18.32
C PRO A 172 -7.97 -12.48 -16.88
N ASN A 173 -6.89 -13.06 -16.34
CA ASN A 173 -6.84 -13.55 -14.96
C ASN A 173 -6.52 -12.43 -13.95
N LEU A 174 -6.45 -11.18 -14.43
CA LEU A 174 -6.05 -10.01 -13.65
C LEU A 174 -7.20 -9.00 -13.56
N SER A 175 -7.27 -8.29 -12.44
CA SER A 175 -8.18 -7.17 -12.25
C SER A 175 -7.48 -6.03 -11.51
N ARG A 176 -7.49 -4.82 -12.09
CA ARG A 176 -6.96 -3.63 -11.41
C ARG A 176 -7.94 -3.11 -10.35
N ILE A 177 -7.41 -2.52 -9.27
CA ILE A 177 -8.23 -1.93 -8.20
C ILE A 177 -9.07 -0.75 -8.72
N SER A 178 -8.57 -0.02 -9.71
CA SER A 178 -9.32 1.05 -10.39
C SER A 178 -10.63 0.56 -11.03
N SER A 179 -10.67 -0.71 -11.46
CA SER A 179 -11.82 -1.30 -12.13
C SER A 179 -12.72 -2.06 -11.16
N ASN A 180 -12.15 -2.71 -10.14
CA ASN A 180 -12.88 -3.50 -9.16
C ASN A 180 -12.38 -3.24 -7.74
N PRO A 181 -12.63 -2.05 -7.16
CA PRO A 181 -12.11 -1.67 -5.84
C PRO A 181 -12.66 -2.54 -4.72
N LEU A 182 -13.85 -3.11 -4.92
CA LEU A 182 -14.49 -3.98 -3.94
C LEU A 182 -13.67 -5.25 -3.65
N LEU A 183 -12.86 -5.75 -4.59
CA LEU A 183 -12.04 -6.95 -4.36
C LEU A 183 -10.98 -6.75 -3.26
N ALA A 184 -10.55 -5.51 -3.03
CA ALA A 184 -9.56 -5.14 -2.03
C ALA A 184 -9.93 -5.64 -0.63
N ASP A 185 -11.21 -5.49 -0.27
CA ASP A 185 -11.72 -5.86 1.04
C ASP A 185 -11.82 -7.39 1.23
N SER A 186 -12.19 -8.13 0.19
CA SER A 186 -12.24 -9.60 0.24
C SER A 186 -10.84 -10.19 0.40
N ILE A 187 -9.88 -9.67 -0.35
CA ILE A 187 -8.47 -10.05 -0.25
C ILE A 187 -7.91 -9.71 1.13
N ARG A 188 -8.23 -8.54 1.69
CA ARG A 188 -7.80 -8.15 3.05
C ARG A 188 -8.34 -9.12 4.10
N ASN A 189 -9.60 -9.51 4.00
CA ASN A 189 -10.21 -10.46 4.92
C ASN A 189 -9.63 -11.88 4.76
N LEU A 190 -9.38 -12.33 3.52
CA LEU A 190 -8.65 -13.58 3.27
C LEU A 190 -7.26 -13.57 3.89
N LYS A 191 -6.50 -12.49 3.70
CA LYS A 191 -5.16 -12.33 4.28
C LYS A 191 -5.21 -12.37 5.81
N THR A 192 -6.17 -11.65 6.38
CA THR A 192 -6.39 -11.60 7.83
C THR A 192 -6.70 -13.00 8.37
N ALA A 193 -7.62 -13.74 7.73
CA ALA A 193 -7.93 -15.11 8.11
C ALA A 193 -6.70 -16.02 8.04
N SER A 194 -5.98 -15.99 6.92
CA SER A 194 -4.77 -16.79 6.69
C SER A 194 -3.69 -16.52 7.74
N ASP A 195 -3.44 -15.25 8.07
CA ASP A 195 -2.47 -14.87 9.10
C ASP A 195 -2.90 -15.35 10.48
N LYS A 196 -4.19 -15.28 10.79
CA LYS A 196 -4.74 -15.71 12.08
C LYS A 196 -4.71 -17.23 12.23
N ILE A 197 -4.97 -17.97 11.16
CA ILE A 197 -4.81 -19.43 11.12
C ILE A 197 -3.34 -19.80 11.38
N LEU A 198 -2.40 -19.19 10.64
CA LEU A 198 -0.96 -19.41 10.83
C LEU A 198 -0.48 -19.03 12.23
N GLU A 199 -1.05 -17.98 12.83
CA GLU A 199 -0.76 -17.59 14.21
C GLU A 199 -1.31 -18.61 15.21
N ALA A 200 -2.51 -19.13 14.97
CA ALA A 200 -3.15 -20.13 15.83
C ALA A 200 -2.37 -21.44 15.85
N GLU A 201 -1.88 -21.89 14.69
CA GLU A 201 -1.05 -23.11 14.57
C GLU A 201 0.26 -23.03 15.37
N LYS A 202 0.75 -21.81 15.62
CA LYS A 202 1.99 -21.56 16.38
C LYS A 202 1.73 -21.27 17.86
N ALA A 203 0.49 -20.94 18.23
CA ALA A 203 0.15 -20.64 19.61
C ALA A 203 0.14 -21.92 20.44
N THR A 204 0.66 -21.87 21.67
CA THR A 204 0.68 -23.00 22.61
C THR A 204 -0.47 -22.97 23.60
N GLU A 205 -1.10 -21.80 23.79
CA GLU A 205 -2.19 -21.59 24.72
C GLU A 205 -3.55 -21.84 24.04
N PRO A 206 -4.38 -22.77 24.54
CA PRO A 206 -5.68 -23.08 23.92
C PRO A 206 -6.60 -21.86 23.79
N ALA A 207 -6.64 -20.98 24.81
CA ALA A 207 -7.46 -19.77 24.76
C ALA A 207 -7.06 -18.83 23.62
N LYS A 208 -5.74 -18.68 23.38
CA LYS A 208 -5.21 -17.88 22.28
C LYS A 208 -5.50 -18.54 20.92
N GLN A 209 -5.38 -19.87 20.83
CA GLN A 209 -5.75 -20.60 19.62
C GLN A 209 -7.22 -20.36 19.25
N ASP A 210 -8.12 -20.45 20.23
CA ASP A 210 -9.56 -20.26 20.02
C ASP A 210 -9.89 -18.81 19.63
N GLU A 211 -9.26 -17.82 20.27
CA GLU A 211 -9.40 -16.40 19.91
C GLU A 211 -9.02 -16.16 18.45
N LEU A 212 -7.85 -16.66 18.03
CA LEU A 212 -7.33 -16.49 16.68
C LEU A 212 -8.21 -17.21 15.65
N LYS A 213 -8.69 -18.42 15.95
CA LYS A 213 -9.63 -19.15 15.08
C LYS A 213 -10.96 -18.42 14.94
N LYS A 214 -11.51 -17.84 16.01
CA LYS A 214 -12.73 -17.02 15.95
C LYS A 214 -12.52 -15.77 15.08
N ALA A 215 -11.37 -15.10 15.24
CA ALA A 215 -11.03 -13.95 14.41
C ALA A 215 -10.88 -14.33 12.92
N ALA A 216 -10.28 -15.49 12.63
CA ALA A 216 -10.19 -16.01 11.27
C ALA A 216 -11.58 -16.33 10.68
N ALA A 217 -12.44 -17.01 11.44
CA ALA A 217 -13.80 -17.34 11.02
C ALA A 217 -14.63 -16.08 10.71
N ALA A 218 -14.55 -15.04 11.55
CA ALA A 218 -15.25 -13.77 11.31
C ALA A 218 -14.79 -13.08 10.01
N ALA A 219 -13.48 -13.09 9.74
CA ALA A 219 -12.94 -12.53 8.50
C ALA A 219 -13.39 -13.35 7.27
N LEU A 220 -13.35 -14.68 7.32
CA LEU A 220 -13.82 -15.54 6.23
C LEU A 220 -15.32 -15.38 5.97
N LYS A 221 -16.12 -15.27 7.03
CA LYS A 221 -17.56 -15.01 6.92
C LYS A 221 -17.84 -13.71 6.15
N THR A 222 -17.09 -12.64 6.41
CA THR A 222 -17.21 -11.38 5.67
C THR A 222 -16.99 -11.58 4.16
N VAL A 223 -16.06 -12.46 3.76
CA VAL A 223 -15.82 -12.80 2.35
C VAL A 223 -16.99 -13.61 1.78
N VAL A 224 -17.48 -14.59 2.52
CA VAL A 224 -18.60 -15.44 2.09
C VAL A 224 -19.89 -14.64 1.92
N GLU A 225 -20.22 -13.76 2.87
CA GLU A 225 -21.42 -12.92 2.82
C GLU A 225 -21.42 -11.95 1.64
N LYS A 226 -20.24 -11.52 1.19
CA LYS A 226 -20.10 -10.66 0.03
C LYS A 226 -20.39 -11.37 -1.29
N GLY A 227 -20.21 -12.69 -1.34
CA GLY A 227 -20.57 -13.52 -2.48
C GLY A 227 -19.82 -13.20 -3.78
N ASP A 228 -18.61 -12.63 -3.68
CA ASP A 228 -17.78 -12.39 -4.86
C ASP A 228 -17.00 -13.65 -5.27
N GLN A 229 -16.14 -13.51 -6.28
CA GLN A 229 -15.35 -14.61 -6.83
C GLN A 229 -14.45 -15.35 -5.83
N PHE A 230 -14.25 -14.83 -4.61
CA PHE A 230 -13.47 -15.46 -3.55
C PHE A 230 -14.32 -16.22 -2.51
N GLN A 231 -15.65 -16.28 -2.68
CA GLN A 231 -16.55 -16.99 -1.75
C GLN A 231 -16.15 -18.48 -1.58
N GLU A 232 -15.87 -19.16 -2.69
CA GLU A 232 -15.49 -20.58 -2.66
C GLU A 232 -14.15 -20.76 -1.96
N ASP A 233 -13.18 -19.88 -2.23
CA ASP A 233 -11.87 -19.90 -1.58
C ASP A 233 -11.99 -19.71 -0.06
N ALA A 234 -12.84 -18.79 0.40
CA ALA A 234 -13.09 -18.57 1.82
C ALA A 234 -13.75 -19.79 2.49
N THR A 235 -14.71 -20.42 1.80
CA THR A 235 -15.40 -21.63 2.28
C THR A 235 -14.44 -22.81 2.38
N ASN A 236 -13.59 -22.99 1.37
CA ASN A 236 -12.58 -24.04 1.35
C ASN A 236 -11.54 -23.85 2.46
N LEU A 237 -11.07 -22.61 2.66
CA LEU A 237 -10.12 -22.30 3.73
C LEU A 237 -10.73 -22.54 5.12
N ALA A 238 -12.01 -22.19 5.32
CA ALA A 238 -12.72 -22.49 6.56
C ALA A 238 -12.81 -24.00 6.81
N THR A 239 -13.16 -24.76 5.78
CA THR A 239 -13.31 -26.22 5.85
C THR A 239 -11.99 -26.91 6.14
N GLU A 240 -10.91 -26.54 5.44
CA GLU A 240 -9.56 -27.11 5.62
C GLU A 240 -9.06 -26.96 7.06
N HIS A 241 -9.40 -25.86 7.72
CA HIS A 241 -8.96 -25.55 9.09
C HIS A 241 -10.04 -25.79 10.16
N GLY A 242 -11.15 -26.45 9.81
CA GLY A 242 -12.22 -26.80 10.75
C GLY A 242 -12.87 -25.59 11.43
N LEU A 243 -12.99 -24.47 10.71
CA LEU A 243 -13.60 -23.24 11.19
C LEU A 243 -15.09 -23.23 10.86
N VAL A 244 -15.92 -22.89 11.85
CA VAL A 244 -17.36 -22.67 11.66
C VAL A 244 -17.60 -21.21 11.35
N LEU A 245 -18.24 -20.93 10.22
CA LEU A 245 -18.61 -19.58 9.80
C LEU A 245 -20.01 -19.26 10.35
N GLU A 246 -20.08 -18.88 11.64
CA GLU A 246 -21.32 -18.49 12.32
C GLU A 246 -21.73 -17.05 12.05
#